data_AF-B7PU22-F1
#
_entry.id   AF-B7PU22-F1
#
_cell.length_a   1.000
_cell.length_b   1.000
_cell.length_c   1.000
_cell.angle_alpha   90.00
_cell.angle_beta   90.00
_cell.angle_gamma   90.00
#
_symmetry.space_group_name_H-M   'P 1'
#
loop_
_entity.id
_entity.type
_entity.pdbx_description
1 polymer ?
#
loop_
_entity_poly.entity_id
_entity_poly.type
_entity_poly.pdbx_seq_one_letter_code
_entity_poly.pdbx_strand_id
1 'polypeptide(L)'
;DASPKVQLLVYYVLRDAQGNPLEVVSDSAEFAVDKCLENKVSLSFSPDQALPGSKVSVELSAESKSLCGVGALDSSVTLLDGYDRISRNGVLNTISNLNYEYSRTNLVNQSYCYEDGYRFNEPYDTESPASSGRSKRQVLAPNVAPSYDSLTSFENAGVVVFSNLAIQTRPCNNRAFPGYP
;
A
#
# COMPACT_ATOMS: atom_id res chain seq x y z
N ASP A 1 3.76 18.08 1.17
CA ASP A 1 3.19 17.08 0.23
C ASP A 1 3.32 15.61 0.60
N ALA A 2 3.67 15.23 1.83
CA ALA A 2 3.91 13.81 2.18
C ALA A 2 3.08 13.31 3.38
N SER A 3 2.11 14.12 3.84
CA SER A 3 1.21 13.76 4.94
C SER A 3 -0.08 13.16 4.39
N PRO A 4 -0.66 12.14 5.05
CA PRO A 4 -0.27 11.57 6.34
C PRO A 4 0.59 10.30 6.25
N LYS A 5 0.85 9.81 5.04
CA LYS A 5 1.58 8.56 4.78
C LYS A 5 2.41 8.71 3.51
N VAL A 6 3.51 7.97 3.45
CA VAL A 6 4.37 7.86 2.26
C VAL A 6 4.60 6.39 1.95
N GLN A 7 4.39 5.99 0.70
CA GLN A 7 4.86 4.71 0.18
C GLN A 7 6.18 4.92 -0.56
N LEU A 8 7.18 4.14 -0.17
CA LEU A 8 8.48 4.08 -0.82
C LEU A 8 8.59 2.75 -1.56
N LEU A 9 8.91 2.81 -2.84
CA LEU A 9 9.22 1.67 -3.69
C LEU A 9 10.65 1.80 -4.17
N VAL A 10 11.44 0.74 -4.03
CA VAL A 10 12.79 0.65 -4.57
C VAL A 10 12.89 -0.61 -5.41
N TYR A 11 13.51 -0.51 -6.58
CA TYR A 11 13.77 -1.67 -7.42
C TYR A 11 15.15 -1.56 -8.07
N TYR A 12 15.68 -2.71 -8.45
CA TYR A 12 16.96 -2.87 -9.11
C TYR A 12 16.86 -3.94 -10.19
N VAL A 13 17.43 -3.66 -11.37
CA VAL A 13 17.51 -4.62 -12.47
C VAL A 13 18.92 -5.19 -12.50
N LEU A 14 19.05 -6.44 -12.09
CA LEU A 14 20.29 -7.19 -12.17
C LEU A 14 20.60 -7.51 -13.63
N ARG A 15 21.87 -7.35 -14.02
CA ARG A 15 22.35 -7.62 -15.38
C ARG A 15 23.51 -8.62 -15.36
N ASP A 16 23.62 -9.41 -16.41
CA ASP A 16 24.77 -10.29 -16.61
C ASP A 16 26.04 -9.50 -17.01
N ALA A 17 27.16 -10.21 -17.18
CA ALA A 17 28.44 -9.61 -17.56
C ALA A 17 28.43 -8.98 -18.97
N GLN A 18 27.45 -9.35 -19.80
CA GLN A 18 27.24 -8.88 -21.16
C GLN A 18 26.23 -7.73 -21.22
N GLY A 19 25.62 -7.37 -20.09
CA GLY A 19 24.65 -6.28 -19.95
C GLY A 19 23.18 -6.68 -20.16
N ASN A 20 22.89 -7.96 -20.40
CA ASN A 20 21.52 -8.44 -20.56
C ASN A 20 20.81 -8.47 -19.20
N PRO A 21 19.52 -8.08 -19.15
CA PRO A 21 18.77 -8.10 -17.90
C PRO A 21 18.48 -9.55 -17.47
N LEU A 22 18.72 -9.84 -16.19
CA LEU A 22 18.58 -11.16 -15.61
C LEU A 22 17.33 -11.24 -14.72
N GLU A 23 17.23 -10.32 -13.75
CA GLU A 23 16.20 -10.35 -12.72
C GLU A 23 15.89 -8.93 -12.25
N VAL A 24 14.66 -8.72 -11.78
CA VAL A 24 14.28 -7.52 -11.04
C VAL A 24 14.18 -7.88 -9.58
N VAL A 25 14.84 -7.13 -8.71
CA VAL A 25 14.70 -7.21 -7.25
C VAL A 25 14.03 -5.94 -6.78
N SER A 26 13.00 -6.03 -5.95
CA SER A 26 12.30 -4.85 -5.44
C SER A 26 11.83 -5.02 -4.00
N ASP A 27 11.70 -3.89 -3.32
CA ASP A 27 11.13 -3.80 -1.97
C ASP A 27 10.26 -2.55 -1.84
N SER A 28 9.31 -2.59 -0.92
CA SER A 28 8.37 -1.51 -0.67
C SER A 28 8.14 -1.32 0.82
N ALA A 29 8.06 -0.07 1.29
CA ALA A 29 7.77 0.26 2.67
C ALA A 29 6.77 1.42 2.77
N GLU A 30 5.84 1.33 3.73
CA GLU A 30 4.95 2.44 4.10
C GLU A 30 5.47 3.12 5.37
N PHE A 31 5.54 4.45 5.34
CA PHE A 31 5.91 5.27 6.48
C PHE A 31 4.76 6.17 6.87
N ALA A 32 4.38 6.14 8.15
CA ALA A 32 3.50 7.14 8.72
C ALA A 32 4.27 8.46 8.88
N VAL A 33 3.69 9.54 8.39
CA VAL A 33 4.25 10.89 8.50
C VAL A 33 3.35 11.74 9.37
N ASP A 34 3.91 12.72 10.05
CA ASP A 34 3.14 13.64 10.87
C ASP A 34 2.02 14.30 10.06
N LYS A 35 0.82 14.23 10.64
CA LYS A 35 -0.42 14.72 10.05
C LYS A 35 -0.39 16.24 9.98
N CYS A 36 -0.11 16.78 8.79
CA CYS A 36 -0.05 18.21 8.54
C CYS A 36 -0.91 18.65 7.34
N LEU A 37 -1.42 19.87 7.45
CA LEU A 37 -2.01 20.63 6.34
C LEU A 37 -0.97 21.64 5.90
N GLU A 38 -0.84 21.81 4.58
CA GLU A 38 0.13 22.73 3.98
C GLU A 38 -0.20 24.19 4.33
N ASN A 39 -1.47 24.58 4.14
CA ASN A 39 -1.95 25.90 4.52
C ASN A 39 -2.12 25.99 6.05
N LYS A 40 -1.29 26.84 6.67
CA LYS A 40 -1.33 27.10 8.11
C LYS A 40 -2.39 28.16 8.39
N VAL A 41 -3.48 27.73 9.00
CA VAL A 41 -4.59 28.61 9.39
C VAL A 41 -4.59 28.83 10.90
N SER A 42 -4.75 30.07 11.34
CA SER A 42 -4.97 30.43 12.74
C SER A 42 -6.15 31.40 12.87
N LEU A 43 -6.96 31.22 13.91
CA LEU A 43 -8.10 32.07 14.23
C LEU A 43 -7.98 32.53 15.68
N SER A 44 -8.15 33.82 15.93
CA SER A 44 -8.18 34.38 17.28
C SER A 44 -9.22 35.48 17.40
N PHE A 45 -9.66 35.75 18.63
CA PHE A 45 -10.58 36.83 18.95
C PHE A 45 -9.82 37.93 19.68
N SER A 46 -10.22 39.18 19.49
CA SER A 46 -9.65 40.31 20.21
C SER A 46 -10.76 41.29 20.61
N PRO A 47 -11.12 41.38 21.90
CA PRO A 47 -10.64 40.55 23.03
C PRO A 47 -11.20 39.11 23.00
N ASP A 48 -10.54 38.17 23.68
CA ASP A 48 -10.98 36.76 23.80
C ASP A 48 -12.33 36.58 24.52
N GLN A 49 -12.71 37.56 25.34
CA GLN A 49 -13.98 37.58 26.07
C GLN A 49 -14.58 38.98 26.03
N ALA A 50 -15.89 39.05 25.83
CA ALA A 50 -16.62 40.32 25.79
C ALA A 50 -18.02 40.17 26.36
N LEU A 51 -18.60 41.28 26.81
CA LEU A 51 -19.99 41.32 27.26
C LEU A 51 -20.96 41.14 26.08
N PRO A 52 -22.17 40.59 26.29
CA PRO A 52 -23.18 40.50 25.24
C PRO A 52 -23.41 41.84 24.53
N GLY A 53 -23.43 41.82 23.19
CA GLY A 53 -23.59 43.02 22.36
C GLY A 53 -22.33 43.86 22.16
N SER A 54 -21.20 43.49 22.78
CA SER A 54 -19.91 44.14 22.52
C SER A 54 -19.39 43.80 21.12
N LYS A 55 -18.62 44.71 20.53
CA LYS A 55 -17.89 44.43 19.28
C LYS A 55 -16.62 43.65 19.59
N VAL A 56 -16.38 42.58 18.83
CA VAL A 56 -15.18 41.75 18.92
C VAL A 56 -14.58 41.61 17.53
N SER A 57 -13.26 41.70 17.43
CA SER A 57 -12.54 41.45 16.18
C SER A 57 -12.17 39.98 16.07
N VAL A 58 -12.31 39.42 14.87
CA VAL A 58 -11.83 38.06 14.56
C VAL A 58 -10.64 38.19 13.63
N GLU A 59 -9.49 37.71 14.08
CA GLU A 59 -8.25 37.72 13.33
C GLU A 59 -8.00 36.33 12.74
N LEU A 60 -8.02 36.25 11.42
CA LEU A 60 -7.79 35.03 10.64
C LEU A 60 -6.50 35.18 9.83
N SER A 61 -5.55 34.28 10.07
CA SER A 61 -4.34 34.16 9.27
C SER A 61 -4.40 32.88 8.43
N ALA A 62 -4.06 32.99 7.16
CA ALA A 62 -3.96 31.89 6.20
C ALA A 62 -3.03 32.31 5.06
N GLU A 63 -2.67 31.37 4.19
CA GLU A 63 -1.91 31.68 2.98
C GLU A 63 -2.66 32.67 2.06
N SER A 64 -1.90 33.51 1.34
CA SER A 64 -2.48 34.57 0.51
C SER A 64 -3.48 34.03 -0.52
N LYS A 65 -4.60 34.73 -0.71
CA LYS A 65 -5.69 34.36 -1.65
C LYS A 65 -6.40 33.03 -1.32
N SER A 66 -6.24 32.49 -0.11
CA SER A 66 -7.01 31.34 0.35
C SER A 66 -8.50 31.69 0.53
N LEU A 67 -9.39 30.80 0.12
CA LEU A 67 -10.81 30.87 0.46
C LEU A 67 -11.02 30.27 1.85
N CYS A 68 -11.50 31.08 2.80
CA CYS A 68 -11.72 30.65 4.17
C CYS A 68 -13.21 30.68 4.53
N GLY A 69 -13.74 29.56 5.04
CA GLY A 69 -15.06 29.49 5.66
C GLY A 69 -14.94 29.66 7.17
N VAL A 70 -15.71 30.58 7.75
CA VAL A 70 -15.75 30.82 9.21
C VAL A 70 -17.10 30.36 9.75
N GLY A 71 -17.07 29.51 10.77
CA GLY A 71 -18.26 29.05 11.50
C GLY A 71 -18.17 29.43 12.97
N ALA A 72 -19.29 29.84 13.55
CA ALA A 72 -19.43 30.11 14.98
C ALA A 72 -20.51 29.19 15.55
N LEU A 73 -20.27 28.65 16.75
CA LEU A 73 -21.15 27.69 17.40
C LEU A 73 -21.35 28.10 18.85
N ASP A 74 -22.57 27.93 19.35
CA ASP A 74 -22.85 28.07 20.77
C ASP A 74 -22.32 26.83 21.52
N SER A 75 -21.74 27.03 22.70
CA SER A 75 -21.16 25.92 23.48
C SER A 75 -22.21 24.88 23.90
N SER A 76 -23.47 25.28 24.06
CA SER A 76 -24.58 24.36 24.35
C SER A 76 -24.77 23.28 23.28
N VAL A 77 -24.46 23.58 22.00
CA VAL A 77 -24.55 22.62 20.89
C VAL A 77 -23.48 21.53 21.01
N THR A 78 -22.35 21.81 21.67
CA THR A 78 -21.30 20.80 21.88
C THR A 78 -21.71 19.73 22.90
N LEU A 79 -22.76 19.97 23.69
CA LEU A 79 -23.34 19.01 24.64
C LEU A 79 -24.39 18.09 23.99
N LEU A 80 -24.82 18.39 22.76
CA LEU A 80 -25.76 17.54 22.03
C LEU A 80 -25.02 16.33 21.46
N ASP A 81 -25.51 15.13 21.81
CA ASP A 81 -25.01 13.88 21.24
C ASP A 81 -25.16 13.90 19.71
N GLY A 82 -24.08 13.62 18.99
CA GLY A 82 -24.07 13.50 17.53
C GLY A 82 -23.63 14.74 16.75
N TYR A 83 -23.17 15.82 17.40
CA TYR A 83 -22.53 16.91 16.65
C TYR A 83 -21.16 16.48 16.10
N ASP A 84 -21.11 16.12 14.81
CA ASP A 84 -19.88 15.73 14.14
C ASP A 84 -19.02 16.96 13.83
N ARG A 85 -18.02 17.19 14.69
CA ARG A 85 -17.04 18.26 14.51
C ARG A 85 -16.07 17.87 13.41
N ILE A 86 -16.08 18.64 12.32
CA ILE A 86 -14.98 18.62 11.35
C ILE A 86 -13.69 18.93 12.11
N SER A 87 -12.84 17.91 12.24
CA SER A 87 -11.55 18.02 12.92
C SER A 87 -10.43 17.78 11.92
N ARG A 88 -9.30 18.48 12.11
CA ARG A 88 -8.09 18.27 11.30
C ARG A 88 -7.69 16.80 11.26
N ASN A 89 -7.75 16.12 12.40
CA ASN A 89 -7.44 14.69 12.48
C ASN A 89 -8.48 13.82 11.77
N GLY A 90 -9.77 14.15 11.85
CA GLY A 90 -10.82 13.44 11.12
C GLY A 90 -10.59 13.50 9.61
N VAL A 91 -10.35 14.69 9.06
CA VAL A 91 -10.07 14.89 7.63
C VAL A 91 -8.80 14.14 7.21
N LEU A 92 -7.70 14.28 7.96
CA LEU A 92 -6.44 13.62 7.64
C LEU A 92 -6.51 12.09 7.81
N ASN A 93 -7.33 11.58 8.74
CA ASN A 93 -7.60 10.15 8.88
C ASN A 93 -8.37 9.61 7.67
N THR A 94 -9.40 10.34 7.22
CA THR A 94 -10.13 9.96 6.00
C THR A 94 -9.19 9.87 4.81
N ILE A 95 -8.31 10.87 4.63
CA ILE A 95 -7.30 10.85 3.56
C ILE A 95 -6.34 9.66 3.72
N SER A 96 -5.92 9.32 4.95
CA SER A 96 -5.02 8.17 5.16
C SER A 96 -5.62 6.82 4.77
N ASN A 97 -6.94 6.70 4.75
CA ASN A 97 -7.66 5.49 4.35
C ASN A 97 -7.96 5.46 2.84
N LEU A 98 -7.66 6.54 2.11
CA LEU A 98 -7.76 6.58 0.65
C LEU A 98 -6.51 6.04 -0.05
N ASN A 99 -5.51 5.54 0.71
CA ASN A 99 -4.39 4.84 0.10
C ASN A 99 -4.93 3.70 -0.76
N TYR A 100 -4.46 3.66 -2.01
CA TYR A 100 -4.84 2.66 -2.99
C TYR A 100 -4.18 1.33 -2.60
N GLU A 101 -4.77 0.66 -1.62
CA GLU A 101 -4.41 -0.71 -1.31
C GLU A 101 -5.08 -1.59 -2.36
N TYR A 102 -4.29 -2.12 -3.28
CA TYR A 102 -4.76 -3.08 -4.26
C TYR A 102 -4.98 -4.43 -3.56
N SER A 103 -5.89 -4.49 -2.57
CA SER A 103 -6.33 -5.72 -1.89
C SER A 103 -7.10 -6.67 -2.83
N ARG A 104 -6.97 -6.50 -4.15
CA ARG A 104 -7.66 -7.23 -5.23
C ARG A 104 -6.74 -7.57 -6.41
N THR A 105 -5.43 -7.61 -6.24
CA THR A 105 -4.58 -8.15 -7.30
C THR A 105 -4.70 -9.68 -7.31
N ASN A 106 -4.43 -10.23 -8.48
CA ASN A 106 -4.41 -11.67 -8.77
C ASN A 106 -3.43 -12.47 -7.88
N LEU A 107 -2.65 -11.82 -7.01
CA LEU A 107 -1.75 -12.42 -6.03
C LEU A 107 -2.48 -13.15 -4.90
N VAL A 108 -3.61 -12.62 -4.39
CA VAL A 108 -4.40 -13.29 -3.34
C VAL A 108 -5.09 -14.53 -3.90
N ASN A 109 -5.48 -14.48 -5.17
CA ASN A 109 -6.21 -15.57 -5.83
C ASN A 109 -5.29 -16.55 -6.59
N GLN A 110 -3.97 -16.29 -6.64
CA GLN A 110 -3.01 -17.04 -7.47
C GLN A 110 -3.56 -17.27 -8.88
N SER A 111 -4.30 -16.32 -9.47
CA SER A 111 -5.05 -16.60 -10.71
C SER A 111 -4.11 -16.79 -11.90
N TYR A 112 -2.90 -16.23 -11.85
CA TYR A 112 -1.80 -16.51 -12.78
C TYR A 112 -1.32 -17.97 -12.74
N CYS A 113 -1.60 -18.69 -11.65
CA CYS A 113 -1.38 -20.14 -11.58
C CYS A 113 -2.47 -20.93 -12.29
N TYR A 114 -3.42 -20.29 -12.98
CA TYR A 114 -4.47 -20.95 -13.74
C TYR A 114 -4.50 -20.43 -15.17
N GLU A 115 -4.41 -21.35 -16.12
CA GLU A 115 -4.58 -21.08 -17.55
C GLU A 115 -5.74 -21.95 -18.04
N ASP A 116 -6.76 -21.34 -18.65
CA ASP A 116 -7.99 -22.01 -19.09
C ASP A 116 -8.71 -22.86 -18.01
N GLY A 117 -8.61 -22.45 -16.75
CA GLY A 117 -9.21 -23.14 -15.60
C GLY A 117 -8.39 -24.33 -15.08
N TYR A 118 -7.25 -24.64 -15.70
CA TYR A 118 -6.32 -25.64 -15.22
C TYR A 118 -5.18 -24.99 -14.46
N ARG A 119 -4.82 -25.61 -13.33
CA ARG A 119 -3.68 -25.13 -12.55
C ARG A 119 -2.39 -25.41 -13.30
N PHE A 120 -1.59 -24.37 -13.55
CA PHE A 120 -0.25 -24.49 -14.06
C PHE A 120 0.58 -25.27 -13.03
N ASN A 121 0.88 -26.53 -13.36
CA ASN A 121 1.89 -27.28 -12.64
C ASN A 121 3.21 -26.83 -13.25
N GLU A 122 4.03 -26.10 -12.48
CA GLU A 122 5.43 -25.97 -12.86
C GLU A 122 5.98 -27.40 -13.00
N PRO A 123 6.53 -27.77 -14.17
CA PRO A 123 7.23 -29.03 -14.29
C PRO A 123 8.36 -29.00 -13.28
N TYR A 124 8.27 -29.86 -12.26
CA TYR A 124 9.37 -30.09 -11.33
C TYR A 124 10.60 -30.41 -12.17
N ASP A 125 11.71 -29.69 -11.95
CA ASP A 125 12.97 -29.93 -12.65
C ASP A 125 13.26 -31.44 -12.71
N THR A 126 13.02 -32.05 -13.87
CA THR A 126 13.42 -33.43 -14.13
C THR A 126 14.91 -33.53 -14.41
N GLU A 127 15.58 -32.39 -14.58
CA GLU A 127 17.02 -32.28 -14.74
C GLU A 127 17.75 -32.37 -13.39
N SER A 128 17.53 -33.47 -12.65
CA SER A 128 18.64 -33.99 -11.88
C SER A 128 19.68 -34.48 -12.89
N PRO A 129 20.92 -33.98 -12.89
CA PRO A 129 21.96 -34.59 -13.70
C PRO A 129 21.99 -36.07 -13.29
N ALA A 130 22.00 -36.95 -14.27
CA ALA A 130 22.04 -38.40 -14.09
C ALA A 130 23.35 -38.81 -13.39
N SER A 131 23.48 -38.45 -12.12
CA SER A 131 24.42 -39.03 -11.20
C SER A 131 23.83 -40.37 -10.82
N SER A 132 24.59 -41.42 -11.09
CA SER A 132 24.31 -42.81 -10.72
C SER A 132 24.29 -42.95 -9.20
N GLY A 133 23.25 -42.41 -8.57
CA GLY A 133 23.02 -42.38 -7.14
C GLY A 133 21.71 -43.09 -6.81
N ARG A 134 21.78 -43.99 -5.82
CA ARG A 134 20.69 -44.81 -5.25
C ARG A 134 19.32 -44.12 -5.31
N SER A 135 18.32 -44.80 -5.89
CA SER A 135 16.92 -44.34 -5.97
C SER A 135 16.41 -43.87 -4.60
N LYS A 136 16.13 -42.56 -4.48
CA LYS A 136 15.54 -41.97 -3.29
C LYS A 136 14.11 -42.50 -3.13
N ARG A 137 13.85 -43.24 -2.05
CA ARG A 137 12.53 -43.87 -1.75
C ARG A 137 11.51 -42.91 -1.12
N GLN A 138 11.87 -41.64 -0.95
CA GLN A 138 11.01 -40.61 -0.39
C GLN A 138 11.21 -39.32 -1.19
N VAL A 139 10.13 -38.83 -1.79
CA VAL A 139 10.05 -37.49 -2.37
C VAL A 139 9.48 -36.61 -1.27
N LEU A 140 10.32 -35.80 -0.65
CA LEU A 140 9.82 -34.69 0.16
C LEU A 140 9.19 -33.70 -0.81
N ALA A 141 7.88 -33.48 -0.69
CA ALA A 141 7.25 -32.39 -1.40
C ALA A 141 8.02 -31.10 -1.03
N PRO A 142 8.48 -30.31 -2.01
CA PRO A 142 9.06 -29.02 -1.68
C PRO A 142 7.99 -28.24 -0.93
N ASN A 143 8.25 -27.94 0.35
CA ASN A 143 7.47 -26.96 1.08
C ASN A 143 7.81 -25.62 0.43
N VAL A 144 7.04 -25.26 -0.59
CA VAL A 144 7.15 -23.95 -1.22
C VAL A 144 6.57 -22.96 -0.23
N ALA A 145 7.44 -22.25 0.46
CA ALA A 145 7.02 -21.07 1.20
C ALA A 145 6.43 -20.10 0.17
N PRO A 146 5.32 -19.41 0.48
CA PRO A 146 4.86 -18.31 -0.35
C PRO A 146 5.95 -17.24 -0.34
N SER A 147 6.83 -17.27 -1.34
CA SER A 147 7.92 -16.33 -1.46
C SER A 147 7.37 -14.98 -1.91
N TYR A 148 7.96 -13.94 -1.35
CA TYR A 148 7.75 -12.57 -1.78
C TYR A 148 8.45 -12.39 -3.14
N ASP A 149 7.73 -11.98 -4.17
CA ASP A 149 8.28 -11.70 -5.50
C ASP A 149 8.33 -10.19 -5.74
N SER A 150 9.05 -9.79 -6.78
CA SER A 150 9.26 -8.37 -7.05
C SER A 150 7.96 -7.64 -7.44
N LEU A 151 7.03 -8.33 -8.09
CA LEU A 151 5.70 -7.80 -8.39
C LEU A 151 4.96 -7.34 -7.12
N THR A 152 5.08 -8.09 -6.03
CA THR A 152 4.43 -7.75 -4.76
C THR A 152 4.82 -6.35 -4.25
N SER A 153 6.09 -5.95 -4.39
CA SER A 153 6.53 -4.60 -3.99
C SER A 153 5.88 -3.49 -4.83
N PHE A 154 5.75 -3.71 -6.14
CA PHE A 154 5.09 -2.75 -7.03
C PHE A 154 3.60 -2.61 -6.69
N GLU A 155 2.93 -3.72 -6.41
CA GLU A 155 1.51 -3.72 -6.04
C GLU A 155 1.27 -3.08 -4.67
N ASN A 156 2.13 -3.38 -3.68
CA ASN A 156 2.08 -2.75 -2.36
C ASN A 156 2.23 -1.22 -2.45
N ALA A 157 3.06 -0.75 -3.40
CA ALA A 157 3.24 0.67 -3.69
C ALA A 157 2.10 1.31 -4.50
N GLY A 158 1.02 0.56 -4.77
CA GLY A 158 -0.16 1.06 -5.47
C GLY A 158 0.06 1.41 -6.94
N VAL A 159 1.10 0.83 -7.58
CA VAL A 159 1.44 1.11 -8.99
C VAL A 159 1.15 -0.09 -9.90
N VAL A 160 0.83 0.19 -11.16
CA VAL A 160 0.74 -0.81 -12.23
C VAL A 160 2.05 -0.80 -12.99
N VAL A 161 2.67 -1.98 -13.14
CA VAL A 161 3.96 -2.13 -13.82
C VAL A 161 3.79 -2.94 -15.11
N PHE A 162 4.34 -2.40 -16.21
CA PHE A 162 4.51 -3.11 -17.47
C PHE A 162 5.99 -3.39 -17.64
N SER A 163 6.36 -4.66 -17.65
CA SER A 163 7.75 -5.09 -17.73
C SER A 163 7.89 -6.20 -18.76
N ASN A 164 9.00 -6.19 -19.50
CA ASN A 164 9.43 -7.31 -20.34
C ASN A 164 10.31 -8.31 -19.56
N LEU A 165 10.56 -8.06 -18.27
CA LEU A 165 11.30 -8.93 -17.36
C LEU A 165 10.34 -9.69 -16.45
N ALA A 166 10.74 -10.89 -16.06
CA ALA A 166 10.03 -11.66 -15.05
C ALA A 166 10.07 -10.95 -13.70
N ILE A 167 8.93 -10.37 -13.30
CA ILE A 167 8.71 -9.75 -11.99
C ILE A 167 7.79 -10.60 -11.11
N GLN A 168 7.05 -11.52 -11.72
CA GLN A 168 6.18 -12.47 -11.07
C GLN A 168 6.87 -13.83 -11.06
N THR A 169 7.53 -14.14 -9.94
CA THR A 169 8.37 -15.34 -9.76
C THR A 169 7.90 -16.20 -8.61
N ARG A 170 6.79 -15.82 -7.93
CA ARG A 170 6.23 -16.62 -6.85
C ARG A 170 5.74 -17.97 -7.39
N PRO A 171 6.21 -19.09 -6.82
CA PRO A 171 5.82 -20.42 -7.26
C PRO A 171 4.35 -20.71 -6.94
N CYS A 172 3.73 -21.50 -7.80
CA CYS A 172 2.38 -21.99 -7.59
C CYS A 172 2.38 -23.13 -6.56
N ASN A 173 1.40 -23.13 -5.64
CA ASN A 173 1.34 -24.10 -4.54
C ASN A 173 1.09 -25.56 -5.01
N ASN A 174 2.04 -26.29 -5.59
CA ASN A 174 1.81 -27.65 -6.09
C ASN A 174 0.99 -28.53 -5.12
N ARG A 175 -0.14 -29.10 -5.59
CA ARG A 175 -0.73 -30.25 -4.89
C ARG A 175 0.28 -31.35 -5.10
N ALA A 176 1.01 -31.72 -4.06
CA ALA A 176 2.06 -32.73 -4.09
C ALA A 176 1.61 -34.12 -4.58
N PHE A 177 0.34 -34.34 -4.93
CA PHE A 177 -0.13 -35.55 -5.61
C PHE A 177 -1.32 -35.18 -6.51
N PRO A 178 -1.15 -34.97 -7.83
CA PRO A 178 -2.25 -35.22 -8.75
C PRO A 178 -2.55 -36.72 -8.60
N GLY A 179 -3.81 -37.05 -8.31
CA GLY A 179 -4.22 -38.42 -8.08
C GLY A 179 -3.70 -39.34 -9.18
N TYR A 180 -3.06 -40.43 -8.75
CA TYR A 180 -3.33 -41.75 -9.34
C TYR A 180 -4.86 -41.92 -9.44
N PRO A 181 -5.41 -42.51 -10.51
CA PRO A 181 -4.79 -43.42 -11.48
C PRO A 181 -4.54 -42.84 -12.87
#